data_AF-G2Y403-F1
#
_entry.id   AF-G2Y403-F1
#
_cell.length_a   1.000
_cell.length_b   1.000
_cell.length_c   1.000
_cell.angle_alpha   90.00
_cell.angle_beta   90.00
_cell.angle_gamma   90.00
#
_symmetry.space_group_name_H-M   'P 1'
#
loop_
_entity.id
_entity.type
_entity.pdbx_description
1 polymer ?
#
loop_
_entity_poly.entity_id
_entity_poly.type
_entity_poly.pdbx_seq_one_letter_code
_entity_poly.pdbx_strand_id
1 'polypeptide(L)'
;MEIPTNGMNSTPHIHEQSQTPKLPVFNNAEVNRRLETWHVCYEFTPTMFRKTSRLPWVYMDPDKGPVEIKRLFNHDRITNEVNALKLVSQKTTIPVPKLLNYGLNPDGTRYLVTELINGVNLNKLTTLGCRVMTGEKHTEEASCDTCVQKAYSNAINFVENTVFPQLSTMKSQTRGIDGFVMPPAWVSIDTQELWTGRKGPWKTLPLQTPEYLFQHGDLAAHNLLIDTETLEPKALIDWEFAGYYPLGMDLWSGTLDFRKYVRCAGAENMAELIRKYVPEDFLEAWSQLEDREDFELSVRSGYFPDPEELIASMATPVIQESER
;
A
#
# COMPACT_ATOMS: atom_id res chain seq x y z
N MET A 1 73.32 35.21 -3.97
CA MET A 1 72.22 36.15 -3.65
C MET A 1 71.14 35.95 -4.69
N GLU A 2 69.91 35.90 -4.21
CA GLU A 2 68.63 35.89 -4.91
C GLU A 2 68.16 34.57 -5.57
N ILE A 3 66.85 34.36 -5.36
CA ILE A 3 66.11 33.11 -5.25
C ILE A 3 65.32 32.86 -6.55
N PRO A 4 65.22 31.62 -7.07
CA PRO A 4 64.24 31.30 -8.10
C PRO A 4 62.93 30.77 -7.50
N THR A 5 61.88 31.18 -8.18
CA THR A 5 60.45 31.10 -7.87
C THR A 5 59.85 29.70 -7.93
N ASN A 6 58.87 29.49 -7.05
CA ASN A 6 57.95 28.36 -6.93
C ASN A 6 57.08 28.16 -8.18
N GLY A 7 56.81 26.89 -8.53
CA GLY A 7 55.92 26.54 -9.64
C GLY A 7 55.39 25.10 -9.60
N MET A 8 54.16 24.97 -9.10
CA MET A 8 53.11 24.00 -9.47
C MET A 8 53.23 22.51 -9.09
N ASN A 9 52.60 22.22 -7.95
CA ASN A 9 51.68 21.12 -7.62
C ASN A 9 51.40 20.06 -8.70
N SER A 10 51.91 18.85 -8.47
CA SER A 10 51.43 17.59 -9.01
C SER A 10 50.23 17.07 -8.21
N THR A 11 49.08 16.94 -8.85
CA THR A 11 47.87 16.29 -8.32
C THR A 11 48.06 14.76 -8.38
N PRO A 12 47.79 13.99 -7.31
CA PRO A 12 47.77 12.53 -7.42
C PRO A 12 46.46 12.08 -8.06
N HIS A 13 46.58 11.35 -9.17
CA HIS A 13 45.47 10.59 -9.76
C HIS A 13 45.06 9.47 -8.80
N ILE A 14 43.93 9.66 -8.13
CA ILE A 14 43.24 8.58 -7.40
C ILE A 14 42.50 7.74 -8.45
N HIS A 15 42.99 6.52 -8.65
CA HIS A 15 42.24 5.45 -9.30
C HIS A 15 41.13 4.99 -8.34
N GLU A 16 39.87 5.25 -8.69
CA GLU A 16 38.74 4.59 -8.05
C GLU A 16 37.65 4.31 -9.09
N GLN A 17 37.83 3.22 -9.83
CA GLN A 17 36.72 2.59 -10.55
C GLN A 17 35.86 1.86 -9.51
N SER A 18 35.01 2.60 -8.81
CA SER A 18 33.90 2.02 -8.04
C SER A 18 32.86 1.51 -9.05
N GLN A 19 33.02 0.27 -9.49
CA GLN A 19 31.96 -0.42 -10.21
C GLN A 19 30.83 -0.68 -9.21
N THR A 20 29.70 -0.02 -9.42
CA THR A 20 28.47 -0.30 -8.68
C THR A 20 28.16 -1.80 -8.79
N PRO A 21 27.91 -2.52 -7.67
CA PRO A 21 27.58 -3.94 -7.73
C PRO A 21 26.40 -4.17 -8.68
N LYS A 22 26.56 -5.06 -9.67
CA LYS A 22 25.44 -5.45 -10.54
C LYS A 22 24.33 -6.02 -9.67
N LEU A 23 23.13 -5.44 -9.76
CA LEU A 23 21.96 -5.98 -9.09
C LEU A 23 21.68 -7.39 -9.63
N PRO A 24 21.25 -8.32 -8.76
CA PRO A 24 21.00 -9.69 -9.18
C PRO A 24 19.81 -9.74 -10.16
N VAL A 25 19.90 -10.61 -11.16
CA VAL A 25 18.92 -10.71 -12.25
C VAL A 25 17.84 -11.74 -11.89
N PHE A 26 16.58 -11.41 -12.12
CA PHE A 26 15.47 -12.34 -11.91
C PHE A 26 15.50 -13.46 -12.97
N ASN A 27 15.79 -14.69 -12.54
CA ASN A 27 15.86 -15.86 -13.40
C ASN A 27 14.55 -16.65 -13.38
N ASN A 28 13.85 -16.70 -14.52
CA ASN A 28 12.59 -17.45 -14.65
C ASN A 28 12.76 -18.96 -14.40
N ALA A 29 13.95 -19.52 -14.63
CA ALA A 29 14.22 -20.94 -14.38
C ALA A 29 14.31 -21.29 -12.89
N GLU A 30 14.47 -20.29 -12.01
CA GLU A 30 14.55 -20.47 -10.55
C GLU A 30 13.20 -20.26 -9.85
N VAL A 31 12.13 -20.00 -10.60
CA VAL A 31 10.79 -19.81 -10.03
C VAL A 31 10.33 -21.14 -9.43
N ASN A 32 10.17 -21.16 -8.12
CA ASN A 32 9.76 -22.34 -7.35
C ASN A 32 8.29 -22.26 -6.89
N ARG A 33 7.68 -21.08 -6.94
CA ARG A 33 6.27 -20.86 -6.62
C ARG A 33 5.71 -19.76 -7.51
N ARG A 34 4.50 -20.00 -8.01
CA ARG A 34 3.68 -19.00 -8.72
C ARG A 34 2.28 -18.97 -8.12
N LEU A 35 1.75 -17.76 -7.92
CA LEU A 35 0.37 -17.54 -7.50
C LEU A 35 -0.26 -16.51 -8.44
N GLU A 36 -1.51 -16.72 -8.85
CA GLU A 36 -2.21 -15.80 -9.73
C GLU A 36 -3.55 -15.41 -9.10
N THR A 37 -3.79 -14.11 -9.02
CA THR A 37 -5.13 -13.56 -8.85
C THR A 37 -5.64 -13.13 -10.22
N TRP A 38 -6.90 -12.72 -10.29
CA TRP A 38 -7.51 -12.26 -11.54
C TRP A 38 -6.83 -10.99 -12.12
N HIS A 39 -6.01 -10.27 -11.33
CA HIS A 39 -5.36 -9.02 -11.74
C HIS A 39 -3.83 -8.99 -11.53
N VAL A 40 -3.22 -9.97 -10.84
CA VAL A 40 -1.76 -10.07 -10.59
C VAL A 40 -1.24 -11.48 -10.76
N CYS A 41 -0.02 -11.61 -11.26
CA CYS A 41 0.82 -12.78 -11.13
C CYS A 41 1.97 -12.50 -10.15
N TYR A 42 2.15 -13.43 -9.21
CA TYR A 42 3.21 -13.41 -8.20
C TYR A 42 4.14 -14.59 -8.43
N GLU A 43 5.44 -14.33 -8.48
CA GLU A 43 6.45 -15.35 -8.71
C GLU A 43 7.57 -15.24 -7.69
N PHE A 44 8.03 -16.40 -7.21
CA PHE A 44 9.00 -16.49 -6.14
C PHE A 44 10.18 -17.35 -6.60
N THR A 45 11.38 -16.83 -6.41
CA THR A 45 12.63 -17.61 -6.44
C THR A 45 13.11 -17.77 -4.98
N PRO A 46 14.20 -18.51 -4.70
CA PRO A 46 14.72 -18.61 -3.34
C PRO A 46 15.10 -17.27 -2.70
N THR A 47 15.34 -16.23 -3.49
CA THR A 47 15.87 -14.93 -3.01
C THR A 47 15.12 -13.72 -3.53
N MET A 48 14.18 -13.87 -4.47
CA MET A 48 13.46 -12.75 -5.08
C MET A 48 11.96 -13.01 -5.18
N PHE A 49 11.24 -11.89 -5.23
CA PHE A 49 9.81 -11.83 -5.48
C PHE A 49 9.56 -10.96 -6.70
N ARG A 50 8.73 -11.43 -7.63
CA ARG A 50 8.22 -10.64 -8.76
C ARG A 50 6.71 -10.53 -8.68
N LYS A 51 6.22 -9.30 -8.84
CA LYS A 51 4.79 -8.96 -8.96
C LYS A 51 4.56 -8.35 -10.33
N THR A 52 3.65 -8.94 -11.09
CA THR A 52 3.32 -8.49 -12.46
C THR A 52 1.82 -8.28 -12.58
N SER A 53 1.39 -7.10 -13.00
CA SER A 53 -0.02 -6.85 -13.33
C SER A 53 -0.48 -7.73 -14.49
N ARG A 54 -1.78 -8.06 -14.53
CA ARG A 54 -2.39 -8.85 -15.61
C ARG A 54 -3.25 -7.97 -16.51
N LEU A 55 -3.35 -8.37 -17.77
CA LEU A 55 -4.31 -7.79 -18.71
C LEU A 55 -5.75 -8.16 -18.30
N PRO A 56 -6.75 -7.33 -18.67
CA PRO A 56 -8.15 -7.71 -18.60
C PRO A 56 -8.41 -9.05 -19.28
N TRP A 57 -9.36 -9.81 -18.77
CA TRP A 57 -9.81 -11.06 -19.39
C TRP A 57 -11.32 -11.10 -19.46
N VAL A 58 -11.87 -11.87 -20.39
CA VAL A 58 -13.31 -11.96 -20.60
C VAL A 58 -13.82 -13.24 -19.94
N TYR A 59 -14.76 -13.08 -19.02
CA TYR A 59 -15.56 -14.17 -18.47
C TYR A 59 -16.87 -14.29 -19.27
N MET A 60 -17.29 -15.51 -19.58
CA MET A 60 -18.56 -15.76 -20.26
C MET A 60 -19.63 -16.02 -19.20
N ASP A 61 -20.37 -14.98 -18.85
CA ASP A 61 -21.49 -15.09 -17.92
C ASP A 61 -22.72 -15.69 -18.64
N PRO A 62 -23.38 -16.72 -18.07
CA PRO A 62 -24.55 -17.34 -18.69
C PRO A 62 -25.72 -16.38 -18.94
N ASP A 63 -25.88 -15.35 -18.10
CA ASP A 63 -27.02 -14.43 -18.13
C ASP A 63 -26.65 -13.10 -18.79
N LYS A 64 -25.45 -12.58 -18.50
CA LYS A 64 -24.97 -11.26 -18.99
C LYS A 64 -24.17 -11.35 -20.29
N GLY A 65 -23.75 -12.54 -20.73
CA GLY A 65 -22.86 -12.71 -21.88
C GLY A 65 -21.39 -12.37 -21.56
N PRO A 66 -20.59 -11.88 -22.52
CA PRO A 66 -19.17 -11.59 -22.28
C PRO A 66 -19.00 -10.41 -21.31
N VAL A 67 -18.42 -10.67 -20.14
CA VAL A 67 -18.09 -9.67 -19.12
C VAL A 67 -16.57 -9.48 -19.07
N GLU A 68 -16.12 -8.26 -19.32
CA GLU A 68 -14.71 -7.90 -19.16
C GLU A 68 -14.37 -7.76 -17.68
N ILE A 69 -13.51 -8.65 -17.19
CA ILE A 69 -12.96 -8.62 -15.84
C ILE A 69 -11.69 -7.78 -15.85
N LYS A 70 -11.78 -6.58 -15.27
CA LYS A 70 -10.66 -5.65 -15.12
C LYS A 70 -10.68 -4.95 -13.77
N ARG A 71 -9.48 -4.54 -13.34
CA ARG A 71 -9.27 -3.66 -12.19
C ARG A 71 -8.88 -2.30 -12.72
N LEU A 72 -9.52 -1.24 -12.25
CA LEU A 72 -9.10 0.11 -12.63
C LEU A 72 -7.68 0.35 -12.13
N PHE A 73 -6.86 1.00 -12.96
CA PHE A 73 -5.47 1.34 -12.63
C PHE A 73 -4.56 0.14 -12.32
N ASN A 74 -4.90 -1.05 -12.83
CA ASN A 74 -4.18 -2.29 -12.48
C ASN A 74 -2.67 -2.24 -12.75
N HIS A 75 -2.27 -1.60 -13.85
CA HIS A 75 -0.87 -1.43 -14.21
C HIS A 75 -0.25 -0.29 -13.41
N ASP A 76 -0.99 0.80 -13.21
CA ASP A 76 -0.51 1.99 -12.52
C ASP A 76 -0.22 1.74 -11.04
N ARG A 77 -1.01 0.92 -10.33
CA ARG A 77 -0.71 0.55 -8.94
C ARG A 77 0.63 -0.18 -8.78
N ILE A 78 1.08 -0.96 -9.77
CA ILE A 78 2.43 -1.58 -9.76
C ILE A 78 3.52 -0.52 -9.88
N THR A 79 3.29 0.52 -10.68
CA THR A 79 4.21 1.67 -10.78
C THR A 79 4.19 2.49 -9.50
N ASN A 80 3.01 2.66 -8.91
CA ASN A 80 2.84 3.35 -7.64
C ASN A 80 3.59 2.64 -6.52
N GLU A 81 3.53 1.31 -6.45
CA GLU A 81 4.29 0.50 -5.50
C GLU A 81 5.81 0.70 -5.65
N VAL A 82 6.31 0.74 -6.90
CA VAL A 82 7.73 1.04 -7.18
C VAL A 82 8.13 2.41 -6.63
N ASN A 83 7.32 3.43 -6.88
CA ASN A 83 7.62 4.79 -6.44
C ASN A 83 7.50 4.92 -4.91
N ALA A 84 6.53 4.26 -4.30
CA ALA A 84 6.38 4.18 -2.86
C ALA A 84 7.58 3.49 -2.19
N LEU A 85 8.02 2.33 -2.70
CA LEU A 85 9.20 1.62 -2.18
C LEU A 85 10.46 2.49 -2.26
N LYS A 86 10.65 3.25 -3.34
CA LYS A 86 11.75 4.21 -3.45
C LYS A 86 11.67 5.29 -2.36
N LEU A 87 10.50 5.89 -2.18
CA LEU A 87 10.31 6.95 -1.17
C LEU A 87 10.56 6.43 0.25
N VAL A 88 9.94 5.30 0.61
CA VAL A 88 10.02 4.73 1.96
C VAL A 88 11.43 4.27 2.28
N SER A 89 12.09 3.56 1.36
CA SER A 89 13.46 3.08 1.58
C SER A 89 14.50 4.21 1.68
N GLN A 90 14.26 5.35 1.03
CA GLN A 90 15.17 6.50 1.07
C GLN A 90 14.93 7.43 2.25
N LYS A 91 13.68 7.57 2.71
CA LYS A 91 13.27 8.60 3.68
C LYS A 91 12.97 8.06 5.07
N THR A 92 12.94 6.75 5.24
CA THR A 92 12.56 6.11 6.50
C THR A 92 13.48 4.95 6.84
N THR A 93 13.39 4.47 8.08
CA THR A 93 13.96 3.21 8.55
C THR A 93 12.94 2.08 8.57
N ILE A 94 11.73 2.30 8.05
CA ILE A 94 10.69 1.26 7.98
C ILE A 94 11.24 0.13 7.11
N PRO A 95 11.29 -1.12 7.61
CA PRO A 95 11.77 -2.23 6.83
C PRO A 95 10.78 -2.52 5.69
N VAL A 96 11.26 -2.40 4.46
CA VAL A 96 10.55 -2.74 3.22
C VAL A 96 11.45 -3.59 2.34
N PRO A 97 10.91 -4.43 1.45
CA PRO A 97 11.72 -5.21 0.53
C PRO A 97 12.57 -4.30 -0.37
N LYS A 98 13.86 -4.62 -0.51
CA LYS A 98 14.74 -3.92 -1.45
C LYS A 98 14.24 -4.10 -2.89
N LEU A 99 13.94 -3.00 -3.56
CA LEU A 99 13.61 -2.98 -4.99
C LEU A 99 14.86 -3.33 -5.82
N LEU A 100 14.75 -4.34 -6.67
CA LEU A 100 15.84 -4.86 -7.51
C LEU A 100 15.66 -4.52 -8.99
N ASN A 101 14.42 -4.60 -9.49
CA ASN A 101 14.10 -4.29 -10.88
C ASN A 101 12.62 -3.89 -11.01
N TYR A 102 12.26 -3.23 -12.10
CA TYR A 102 10.88 -2.90 -12.45
C TYR A 102 10.82 -2.46 -13.91
N GLY A 103 9.64 -2.54 -14.52
CA GLY A 103 9.51 -2.08 -15.90
C GLY A 103 8.16 -2.35 -16.55
N LEU A 104 8.13 -2.07 -17.85
CA LEU A 104 7.02 -2.31 -18.76
C LEU A 104 7.34 -3.53 -19.61
N ASN A 105 6.43 -4.50 -19.64
CA ASN A 105 6.48 -5.63 -20.54
C ASN A 105 5.96 -5.24 -21.93
N PRO A 106 6.33 -5.97 -22.99
CA PRO A 106 5.88 -5.68 -24.36
C PRO A 106 4.35 -5.66 -24.54
N ASP A 107 3.61 -6.40 -23.70
CA ASP A 107 2.15 -6.47 -23.71
C ASP A 107 1.47 -5.31 -22.96
N GLY A 108 2.24 -4.35 -22.44
CA GLY A 108 1.75 -3.22 -21.66
C GLY A 108 1.59 -3.48 -20.17
N THR A 109 1.74 -4.73 -19.71
CA THR A 109 1.74 -5.04 -18.28
C THR A 109 2.98 -4.45 -17.59
N ARG A 110 2.83 -4.08 -16.33
CA ARG A 110 3.93 -3.56 -15.51
C ARG A 110 4.32 -4.56 -14.43
N TYR A 111 5.60 -4.60 -14.11
CA TYR A 111 6.16 -5.48 -13.09
C TYR A 111 7.13 -4.75 -12.16
N LEU A 112 7.31 -5.33 -10.98
CA LEU A 112 8.41 -5.03 -10.09
C LEU A 112 9.03 -6.33 -9.56
N VAL A 113 10.30 -6.24 -9.18
CA VAL A 113 11.07 -7.31 -8.55
C VAL A 113 11.72 -6.75 -7.29
N THR A 114 11.55 -7.46 -6.18
CA THR A 114 12.22 -7.16 -4.91
C THR A 114 13.03 -8.37 -4.43
N GLU A 115 13.84 -8.16 -3.41
CA GLU A 115 14.28 -9.28 -2.59
C GLU A 115 13.08 -10.02 -1.98
N LEU A 116 13.25 -11.32 -1.72
CA LEU A 116 12.28 -12.10 -0.98
C LEU A 116 12.58 -11.97 0.51
N ILE A 117 11.65 -11.40 1.27
CA ILE A 117 11.72 -11.38 2.73
C ILE A 117 11.10 -12.68 3.28
N ASN A 118 11.92 -13.47 3.97
CA ASN A 118 11.46 -14.68 4.65
C ASN A 118 10.68 -14.32 5.92
N GLY A 119 9.36 -14.28 5.80
CA GLY A 119 8.42 -14.07 6.89
C GLY A 119 7.03 -14.58 6.52
N VAL A 120 6.12 -14.57 7.48
CA VAL A 120 4.72 -14.97 7.27
C VAL A 120 3.83 -13.77 7.49
N ASN A 121 2.85 -13.56 6.62
CA ASN A 121 1.85 -12.51 6.79
C ASN A 121 1.17 -12.64 8.16
N LEU A 122 1.03 -11.56 8.92
CA LEU A 122 0.50 -11.59 10.29
C LEU A 122 -0.87 -12.29 10.37
N ASN A 123 -1.74 -12.08 9.38
CA ASN A 123 -3.05 -12.73 9.32
C ASN A 123 -3.02 -14.27 9.10
N LYS A 124 -1.87 -14.84 8.73
CA LYS A 124 -1.66 -16.29 8.55
C LYS A 124 -1.01 -16.97 9.75
N LEU A 125 -0.59 -16.23 10.79
CA LEU A 125 -0.01 -16.84 11.98
C LEU A 125 -0.98 -17.80 12.71
N THR A 126 -2.29 -17.56 12.60
CA THR A 126 -3.34 -18.40 13.19
C THR A 126 -3.35 -19.84 12.67
N THR A 127 -2.63 -20.15 11.59
CA THR A 127 -2.54 -21.49 11.01
C THR A 127 -1.19 -22.17 11.23
N LEU A 128 -0.34 -21.65 12.14
CA LEU A 128 1.04 -22.12 12.31
C LEU A 128 1.34 -22.76 13.67
N GLY A 129 0.33 -22.98 14.51
CA GLY A 129 0.49 -23.53 15.85
C GLY A 129 1.41 -22.70 16.75
N CYS A 130 1.95 -23.34 17.80
CA CYS A 130 2.86 -22.67 18.73
C CYS A 130 4.25 -22.44 18.10
N ARG A 131 4.77 -21.22 18.26
CA ARG A 131 6.05 -20.76 17.70
C ARG A 131 7.20 -20.73 18.70
N VAL A 132 6.98 -21.22 19.92
CA VAL A 132 8.03 -21.33 20.94
C VAL A 132 9.06 -22.35 20.48
N MET A 133 10.32 -21.91 20.35
CA MET A 133 11.43 -22.75 19.89
C MET A 133 12.18 -23.43 21.06
N THR A 134 12.05 -22.89 22.27
CA THR A 134 12.74 -23.39 23.48
C THR A 134 11.79 -23.40 24.66
N GLY A 135 11.70 -24.55 25.36
CA GLY A 135 10.81 -24.73 26.52
C GLY A 135 9.50 -25.41 26.14
N GLU A 136 8.53 -25.36 27.06
CA GLU A 136 7.21 -25.96 26.85
C GLU A 136 6.42 -25.14 25.83
N LYS A 137 5.80 -25.83 24.86
CA LYS A 137 4.87 -25.18 23.94
C LYS A 137 3.63 -24.76 24.70
N HIS A 138 3.09 -23.58 24.36
CA HIS A 138 1.79 -23.14 24.84
C HIS A 138 0.64 -24.09 24.47
N THR A 139 0.71 -24.73 23.29
CA THR A 139 -0.30 -25.66 22.77
C THR A 139 0.28 -26.53 21.65
N GLU A 140 -0.30 -27.71 21.45
CA GLU A 140 -0.05 -28.59 20.29
C GLU A 140 -1.10 -28.41 19.18
N GLU A 141 -2.07 -27.52 19.38
CA GLU A 141 -3.09 -27.20 18.37
C GLU A 141 -2.51 -26.48 17.15
N ALA A 142 -3.28 -26.50 16.05
CA ALA A 142 -2.92 -25.83 14.80
C ALA A 142 -2.91 -24.28 14.89
N SER A 143 -3.48 -23.72 15.96
CA SER A 143 -3.41 -22.30 16.31
C SER A 143 -2.83 -22.14 17.71
N CYS A 144 -2.12 -21.03 17.96
CA CYS A 144 -1.64 -20.67 19.29
C CYS A 144 -1.97 -19.20 19.57
N ASP A 145 -3.03 -18.97 20.34
CA ASP A 145 -3.53 -17.63 20.65
C ASP A 145 -2.48 -16.77 21.34
N THR A 146 -1.64 -17.34 22.22
CA THR A 146 -0.55 -16.62 22.88
C THR A 146 0.47 -16.08 21.88
N CYS A 147 0.89 -16.88 20.89
CA CYS A 147 1.83 -16.45 19.86
C CYS A 147 1.19 -15.42 18.91
N VAL A 148 -0.07 -15.63 18.53
CA VAL A 148 -0.82 -14.69 17.69
C VAL A 148 -0.98 -13.36 18.40
N GLN A 149 -1.46 -13.33 19.65
CA GLN A 149 -1.62 -12.11 20.43
C GLN A 149 -0.30 -11.35 20.56
N LYS A 150 0.80 -12.04 20.89
CA LYS A 150 2.12 -11.42 20.98
C LYS A 150 2.55 -10.79 19.64
N ALA A 151 2.40 -11.50 18.53
CA ALA A 151 2.75 -10.97 17.21
C ALA A 151 1.90 -9.74 16.83
N TYR A 152 0.60 -9.75 17.15
CA TYR A 152 -0.28 -8.60 16.94
C TYR A 152 0.09 -7.42 17.83
N SER A 153 0.44 -7.64 19.11
CA SER A 153 0.96 -6.58 19.98
C SER A 153 2.26 -5.97 19.44
N ASN A 154 3.19 -6.81 18.97
CA ASN A 154 4.43 -6.34 18.36
C ASN A 154 4.16 -5.55 17.06
N ALA A 155 3.22 -6.00 16.24
CA ALA A 155 2.80 -5.31 15.03
C ALA A 155 2.16 -3.94 15.32
N ILE A 156 1.27 -3.85 16.32
CA ILE A 156 0.67 -2.58 16.76
C ILE A 156 1.77 -1.62 17.22
N ASN A 157 2.66 -2.09 18.09
CA ASN A 157 3.78 -1.29 18.59
C ASN A 157 4.68 -0.78 17.45
N PHE A 158 5.00 -1.65 16.46
CA PHE A 158 5.76 -1.27 15.28
C PHE A 158 5.03 -0.20 14.45
N VAL A 159 3.73 -0.36 14.22
CA VAL A 159 2.94 0.62 13.47
C VAL A 159 2.89 1.97 14.18
N GLU A 160 2.54 1.97 15.47
CA GLU A 160 2.35 3.19 16.27
C GLU A 160 3.66 3.93 16.53
N ASN A 161 4.74 3.20 16.82
CA ASN A 161 6.00 3.80 17.28
C ASN A 161 7.09 3.86 16.21
N THR A 162 6.90 3.19 15.06
CA THR A 162 7.88 3.21 13.95
C THR A 162 7.26 3.71 12.65
N VAL A 163 6.12 3.17 12.22
CA VAL A 163 5.54 3.48 10.90
C VAL A 163 4.93 4.89 10.88
N PHE A 164 3.90 5.15 11.71
CA PHE A 164 3.20 6.43 11.68
C PHE A 164 4.10 7.65 11.98
N PRO A 165 5.01 7.60 12.97
CA PRO A 165 5.88 8.75 13.25
C PRO A 165 6.77 9.10 12.07
N GLN A 166 7.24 8.11 11.31
CA GLN A 166 8.11 8.36 10.16
C GLN A 166 7.33 8.81 8.93
N LEU A 167 6.23 8.12 8.59
CA LEU A 167 5.43 8.48 7.41
C LEU A 167 4.81 9.88 7.54
N SER A 168 4.40 10.29 8.75
CA SER A 168 3.86 11.64 9.00
C SER A 168 4.87 12.79 8.82
N THR A 169 6.17 12.50 8.79
CA THR A 169 7.21 13.51 8.45
C THR A 169 7.31 13.76 6.95
N MET A 170 6.84 12.80 6.14
CA MET A 170 6.83 12.91 4.69
C MET A 170 5.59 13.70 4.27
N LYS A 171 5.78 14.99 3.99
CA LYS A 171 4.70 15.90 3.63
C LYS A 171 4.74 16.32 2.16
N SER A 172 3.57 16.65 1.60
CA SER A 172 3.41 17.12 0.22
C SER A 172 2.30 18.16 0.12
N GLN A 173 2.45 19.09 -0.84
CA GLN A 173 1.38 20.03 -1.23
C GLN A 173 0.35 19.36 -2.16
N THR A 174 0.67 18.23 -2.77
CA THR A 174 -0.20 17.50 -3.70
C THR A 174 -0.43 16.07 -3.26
N ARG A 175 -1.62 15.53 -3.53
CA ARG A 175 -1.97 14.13 -3.32
C ARG A 175 -1.21 13.19 -4.26
N GLY A 176 -1.07 11.94 -3.83
CA GLY A 176 -0.50 10.84 -4.62
C GLY A 176 1.00 10.96 -4.91
N ILE A 177 1.53 10.04 -5.71
CA ILE A 177 2.96 9.93 -6.03
C ILE A 177 3.16 10.22 -7.51
N ASP A 178 4.06 11.15 -7.84
CA ASP A 178 4.39 11.52 -9.23
C ASP A 178 3.16 11.84 -10.10
N GLY A 179 2.16 12.51 -9.50
CA GLY A 179 0.92 12.91 -10.19
C GLY A 179 -0.14 11.82 -10.31
N PHE A 180 0.12 10.61 -9.80
CA PHE A 180 -0.85 9.52 -9.72
C PHE A 180 -1.40 9.39 -8.30
N VAL A 181 -2.73 9.49 -8.16
CA VAL A 181 -3.42 9.35 -6.87
C VAL A 181 -4.25 8.07 -6.89
N MET A 182 -3.79 7.07 -6.12
CA MET A 182 -4.50 5.81 -5.97
C MET A 182 -5.59 5.96 -4.89
N PRO A 183 -6.83 5.50 -5.11
CA PRO A 183 -7.80 5.40 -4.02
C PRO A 183 -7.34 4.37 -2.97
N PRO A 184 -7.61 4.56 -1.67
CA PRO A 184 -7.29 3.56 -0.65
C PRO A 184 -7.99 2.23 -0.93
N ALA A 185 -7.31 1.13 -0.57
CA ALA A 185 -7.79 -0.23 -0.83
C ALA A 185 -9.16 -0.51 -0.22
N TRP A 186 -9.39 0.00 1.00
CA TRP A 186 -10.59 -0.31 1.78
C TRP A 186 -11.87 0.34 1.23
N VAL A 187 -11.80 1.40 0.41
CA VAL A 187 -12.99 1.91 -0.30
C VAL A 187 -13.28 1.06 -1.55
N SER A 188 -12.28 0.31 -2.05
CA SER A 188 -12.40 -0.65 -3.16
C SER A 188 -12.98 -0.07 -4.45
N ILE A 189 -12.83 1.25 -4.59
CA ILE A 189 -13.34 2.06 -5.70
C ILE A 189 -12.79 1.59 -7.06
N ASP A 190 -11.64 0.96 -7.08
CA ASP A 190 -10.96 0.41 -8.26
C ASP A 190 -11.48 -0.96 -8.71
N THR A 191 -12.35 -1.60 -7.91
CA THR A 191 -12.88 -2.95 -8.15
C THR A 191 -14.41 -3.05 -8.22
N GLN A 192 -15.17 -2.12 -7.63
CA GLN A 192 -16.65 -2.21 -7.68
C GLN A 192 -17.20 -1.78 -9.05
N GLU A 193 -18.23 -2.50 -9.50
CA GLU A 193 -18.89 -2.31 -10.81
C GLU A 193 -19.43 -0.88 -11.00
N LEU A 194 -20.01 -0.32 -9.94
CA LEU A 194 -20.45 1.08 -9.81
C LEU A 194 -19.46 2.09 -10.41
N TRP A 195 -18.16 1.83 -10.25
CA TRP A 195 -17.11 2.79 -10.55
C TRP A 195 -16.44 2.57 -11.91
N THR A 196 -16.87 1.56 -12.67
CA THR A 196 -16.21 1.08 -13.90
C THR A 196 -16.20 2.10 -15.05
N GLY A 197 -17.17 3.02 -15.09
CA GLY A 197 -17.28 4.07 -16.11
C GLY A 197 -16.34 5.27 -15.92
N ARG A 198 -15.50 5.28 -14.87
CA ARG A 198 -14.65 6.44 -14.58
C ARG A 198 -13.50 6.62 -15.55
N LYS A 199 -13.12 7.89 -15.75
CA LYS A 199 -12.22 8.33 -16.83
C LYS A 199 -10.75 8.44 -16.42
N GLY A 200 -10.42 8.40 -15.13
CA GLY A 200 -9.03 8.51 -14.65
C GLY A 200 -8.87 8.39 -13.12
N PRO A 201 -7.62 8.37 -12.64
CA PRO A 201 -7.31 8.37 -11.20
C PRO A 201 -7.74 9.68 -10.53
N TRP A 202 -7.66 9.73 -9.20
CA TRP A 202 -8.00 10.95 -8.45
C TRP A 202 -7.04 12.12 -8.77
N LYS A 203 -7.53 13.34 -8.64
CA LYS A 203 -6.77 14.58 -8.88
C LYS A 203 -5.72 14.80 -7.79
N THR A 204 -4.67 15.54 -8.12
CA THR A 204 -3.61 15.87 -7.15
C THR A 204 -3.98 16.97 -6.14
N LEU A 205 -5.04 17.74 -6.39
CA LEU A 205 -5.58 18.83 -5.54
C LEU A 205 -4.50 19.59 -4.73
N PRO A 206 -3.76 20.54 -5.35
CA PRO A 206 -2.69 21.25 -4.66
C PRO A 206 -3.21 22.13 -3.51
N LEU A 207 -2.52 22.09 -2.37
CA LEU A 207 -2.71 22.94 -1.20
C LEU A 207 -1.64 24.04 -1.15
N GLN A 208 -1.92 25.11 -0.40
CA GLN A 208 -0.96 26.20 -0.18
C GLN A 208 0.22 25.75 0.68
N THR A 209 -0.03 24.89 1.65
CA THR A 209 0.93 24.31 2.59
C THR A 209 1.02 22.79 2.40
N PRO A 210 2.15 22.15 2.73
CA PRO A 210 2.32 20.71 2.58
C PRO A 210 1.58 19.96 3.71
N GLU A 211 0.28 19.83 3.59
CA GLU A 211 -0.59 19.23 4.62
C GLU A 211 -0.93 17.77 4.34
N TYR A 212 -0.69 17.28 3.12
CA TYR A 212 -0.85 15.86 2.84
C TYR A 212 0.31 15.06 3.41
N LEU A 213 -0.02 13.97 4.10
CA LEU A 213 0.93 13.07 4.72
C LEU A 213 1.03 11.80 3.90
N PHE A 214 2.25 11.26 3.81
CA PHE A 214 2.44 9.95 3.17
C PHE A 214 1.79 8.87 4.03
N GLN A 215 1.01 8.00 3.40
CA GLN A 215 0.29 6.88 4.02
C GLN A 215 0.42 5.64 3.11
N HIS A 216 0.27 4.45 3.69
CA HIS A 216 0.35 3.17 2.99
C HIS A 216 -0.87 2.93 2.10
N GLY A 217 -2.06 3.38 2.52
CA GLY A 217 -3.32 3.24 1.77
C GLY A 217 -3.93 1.85 1.79
N ASP A 218 -3.23 0.88 2.39
CA ASP A 218 -3.68 -0.49 2.67
C ASP A 218 -2.94 -1.09 3.86
N LEU A 219 -2.78 -0.29 4.93
CA LEU A 219 -2.09 -0.79 6.11
C LEU A 219 -2.96 -1.85 6.78
N ALA A 220 -2.57 -3.12 6.64
CA ALA A 220 -3.36 -4.26 7.10
C ALA A 220 -2.49 -5.41 7.60
N ALA A 221 -3.06 -6.28 8.46
CA ALA A 221 -2.34 -7.44 8.98
C ALA A 221 -1.79 -8.37 7.87
N HIS A 222 -2.46 -8.44 6.71
CA HIS A 222 -1.95 -9.25 5.61
C HIS A 222 -0.74 -8.62 4.91
N ASN A 223 -0.43 -7.34 5.16
CA ASN A 223 0.70 -6.60 4.60
C ASN A 223 1.90 -6.49 5.56
N LEU A 224 1.82 -7.09 6.75
CA LEU A 224 2.94 -7.21 7.69
C LEU A 224 3.54 -8.61 7.65
N LEU A 225 4.82 -8.73 7.28
CA LEU A 225 5.57 -9.97 7.37
C LEU A 225 6.17 -10.12 8.77
N ILE A 226 5.90 -11.23 9.41
CA ILE A 226 6.34 -11.54 10.77
C ILE A 226 7.43 -12.61 10.75
N ASP A 227 8.44 -12.43 11.60
CA ASP A 227 9.42 -13.46 11.89
C ASP A 227 8.78 -14.54 12.76
N THR A 228 8.74 -15.76 12.26
CA THR A 228 8.05 -16.85 12.94
C THR A 228 8.80 -17.40 14.16
N GLU A 229 10.04 -16.98 14.40
CA GLU A 229 10.81 -17.37 15.58
C GLU A 229 10.70 -16.31 16.67
N THR A 230 10.85 -15.03 16.31
CA THR A 230 10.82 -13.93 17.29
C THR A 230 9.42 -13.34 17.50
N LEU A 231 8.52 -13.54 16.54
CA LEU A 231 7.20 -12.89 16.45
C LEU A 231 7.29 -11.36 16.27
N GLU A 232 8.40 -10.87 15.75
CA GLU A 232 8.61 -9.46 15.44
C GLU A 232 8.29 -9.14 13.97
N PRO A 233 7.79 -7.93 13.66
CA PRO A 233 7.65 -7.46 12.28
C PRO A 233 9.01 -7.40 11.56
N LYS A 234 9.09 -8.04 10.39
CA LYS A 234 10.27 -8.02 9.50
C LYS A 234 10.17 -7.01 8.39
N ALA A 235 8.99 -6.82 7.83
CA ALA A 235 8.78 -5.89 6.73
C ALA A 235 7.30 -5.51 6.59
N LEU A 236 7.06 -4.29 6.13
CA LEU A 236 5.78 -3.81 5.60
C LEU A 236 5.82 -3.87 4.07
N ILE A 237 4.85 -4.54 3.46
CA ILE A 237 4.82 -4.85 2.02
C ILE A 237 3.53 -4.35 1.36
N ASP A 238 3.44 -4.46 0.03
CA ASP A 238 2.25 -4.14 -0.76
C ASP A 238 1.88 -2.64 -0.75
N TRP A 239 2.85 -1.79 -1.09
CA TRP A 239 2.73 -0.32 -1.09
C TRP A 239 1.99 0.25 -2.32
N GLU A 240 1.21 -0.56 -3.02
CA GLU A 240 0.61 -0.18 -4.30
C GLU A 240 -0.48 0.90 -4.18
N PHE A 241 -1.02 1.06 -2.98
CA PHE A 241 -2.01 2.07 -2.61
C PHE A 241 -1.41 3.31 -1.94
N ALA A 242 -0.09 3.32 -1.75
CA ALA A 242 0.56 4.37 -0.99
C ALA A 242 0.53 5.71 -1.73
N GLY A 243 0.60 6.79 -0.96
CA GLY A 243 0.56 8.13 -1.50
C GLY A 243 0.44 9.19 -0.43
N TYR A 244 0.47 10.45 -0.86
CA TYR A 244 0.18 11.58 0.00
C TYR A 244 -1.34 11.83 0.02
N TYR A 245 -1.95 11.85 1.21
CA TYR A 245 -3.39 12.03 1.38
C TYR A 245 -3.70 12.88 2.62
N PRO A 246 -4.95 13.36 2.81
CA PRO A 246 -5.40 13.87 4.10
C PRO A 246 -5.13 12.89 5.24
N LEU A 247 -4.95 13.41 6.45
CA LEU A 247 -4.70 12.59 7.64
C LEU A 247 -5.87 11.63 7.89
N GLY A 248 -5.55 10.34 8.08
CA GLY A 248 -6.46 9.39 8.72
C GLY A 248 -6.81 8.16 7.89
N MET A 249 -6.36 8.10 6.63
CA MET A 249 -6.53 6.94 5.75
C MET A 249 -6.05 5.62 6.38
N ASP A 250 -4.94 5.64 7.12
CA ASP A 250 -4.40 4.45 7.83
C ASP A 250 -4.73 4.41 9.33
N LEU A 251 -5.39 5.44 9.90
CA LEU A 251 -5.53 5.64 11.35
C LEU A 251 -6.81 5.06 11.95
N TRP A 252 -7.59 4.30 11.19
CA TRP A 252 -8.85 3.78 11.68
C TRP A 252 -8.65 2.52 12.54
N SER A 253 -9.51 2.30 13.54
CA SER A 253 -9.26 1.34 14.62
C SER A 253 -9.25 -0.14 14.21
N GLY A 254 -9.55 -0.46 12.95
CA GLY A 254 -9.49 -1.81 12.40
C GLY A 254 -8.36 -2.04 11.39
N THR A 255 -7.44 -1.08 11.19
CA THR A 255 -6.25 -1.20 10.34
C THR A 255 -5.55 -2.55 10.54
N LEU A 256 -5.34 -3.02 11.77
CA LEU A 256 -4.73 -4.35 12.01
C LEU A 256 -5.73 -5.46 12.36
N ASP A 257 -6.97 -5.16 12.73
CA ASP A 257 -7.97 -6.19 13.01
C ASP A 257 -8.56 -6.70 11.70
N PHE A 258 -8.11 -7.87 11.23
CA PHE A 258 -8.54 -8.43 9.95
C PHE A 258 -10.06 -8.60 9.85
N ARG A 259 -10.76 -8.93 10.94
CA ARG A 259 -12.22 -9.06 10.92
C ARG A 259 -12.88 -7.71 10.75
N LYS A 260 -12.40 -6.68 11.45
CA LYS A 260 -12.88 -5.30 11.24
C LYS A 260 -12.52 -4.80 9.86
N TYR A 261 -11.31 -5.05 9.36
CA TYR A 261 -10.89 -4.75 7.98
C TYR A 261 -11.88 -5.31 6.97
N VAL A 262 -12.19 -6.61 7.04
CA VAL A 262 -13.14 -7.25 6.12
C VAL A 262 -14.57 -6.72 6.32
N ARG A 263 -15.02 -6.49 7.55
CA ARG A 263 -16.37 -5.95 7.83
C ARG A 263 -16.53 -4.50 7.39
N CYS A 264 -15.50 -3.68 7.54
CA CYS A 264 -15.49 -2.29 7.08
C CYS A 264 -15.48 -2.22 5.56
N ALA A 265 -14.70 -3.06 4.89
CA ALA A 265 -14.81 -3.25 3.44
C ALA A 265 -16.22 -3.78 3.03
N GLY A 266 -16.87 -4.53 3.93
CA GLY A 266 -18.13 -5.25 3.74
C GLY A 266 -19.42 -4.60 4.24
N ALA A 267 -19.42 -3.29 4.58
CA ALA A 267 -20.60 -2.40 4.71
C ALA A 267 -20.88 -1.73 6.06
N GLU A 268 -20.51 -2.30 7.21
CA GLU A 268 -21.12 -1.83 8.49
C GLU A 268 -20.81 -0.35 8.83
N ASN A 269 -19.64 0.18 8.46
CA ASN A 269 -19.21 1.55 8.81
C ASN A 269 -18.61 2.34 7.62
N MET A 270 -18.78 1.88 6.37
CA MET A 270 -18.09 2.47 5.22
C MET A 270 -18.42 3.97 5.05
N ALA A 271 -19.70 4.32 5.18
CA ALA A 271 -20.15 5.71 5.09
C ALA A 271 -19.51 6.62 6.15
N GLU A 272 -19.32 6.16 7.38
CA GLU A 272 -18.68 6.92 8.46
C GLU A 272 -17.17 7.09 8.21
N LEU A 273 -16.50 6.02 7.75
CA LEU A 273 -15.07 6.05 7.42
C LEU A 273 -14.79 7.03 6.27
N ILE A 274 -15.65 7.02 5.24
CA ILE A 274 -15.57 7.97 4.12
C ILE A 274 -15.74 9.40 4.64
N ARG A 275 -16.80 9.68 5.42
CA ARG A 275 -17.04 11.02 5.99
C ARG A 275 -15.84 11.53 6.78
N LYS A 276 -15.18 10.62 7.52
CA LYS A 276 -14.11 10.99 8.44
C LYS A 276 -12.75 11.16 7.77
N TYR A 277 -12.42 10.33 6.78
CA TYR A 277 -11.03 10.18 6.33
C TYR A 277 -10.78 10.51 4.87
N VAL A 278 -11.78 10.39 4.00
CA VAL A 278 -11.63 10.63 2.55
C VAL A 278 -12.86 11.32 1.92
N PRO A 279 -13.44 12.35 2.55
CA PRO A 279 -14.69 12.92 2.07
C PRO A 279 -14.50 13.68 0.73
N GLU A 280 -13.41 14.45 0.57
CA GLU A 280 -13.08 15.10 -0.70
C GLU A 280 -12.88 14.09 -1.82
N ASP A 281 -12.15 13.02 -1.55
CA ASP A 281 -11.81 12.00 -2.54
C ASP A 281 -13.05 11.21 -2.98
N PHE A 282 -13.94 10.91 -2.04
CA PHE A 282 -15.21 10.26 -2.34
C PHE A 282 -16.12 11.15 -3.19
N LEU A 283 -16.26 12.43 -2.84
CA LEU A 283 -17.05 13.39 -3.63
C LEU A 283 -16.49 13.56 -5.05
N GLU A 284 -15.17 13.52 -5.20
CA GLU A 284 -14.55 13.52 -6.52
C GLU A 284 -14.93 12.27 -7.32
N ALA A 285 -14.83 11.08 -6.72
CA ALA A 285 -15.22 9.84 -7.37
C ALA A 285 -16.70 9.87 -7.78
N TRP A 286 -17.57 10.32 -6.88
CA TRP A 286 -19.01 10.47 -7.11
C TRP A 286 -19.32 11.44 -8.25
N SER A 287 -18.59 12.57 -8.36
CA SER A 287 -18.81 13.56 -9.42
C SER A 287 -18.57 13.03 -10.83
N GLN A 288 -17.87 11.90 -10.96
CA GLN A 288 -17.54 11.24 -12.23
C GLN A 288 -18.51 10.11 -12.59
N LEU A 289 -19.49 9.79 -11.73
CA LEU A 289 -20.49 8.77 -12.02
C LEU A 289 -21.44 9.25 -13.12
N GLU A 290 -21.51 8.48 -14.21
CA GLU A 290 -22.44 8.71 -15.31
C GLU A 290 -23.84 8.19 -14.98
N ASP A 291 -23.91 7.03 -14.30
CA ASP A 291 -25.14 6.44 -13.75
C ASP A 291 -25.14 6.55 -12.22
N ARG A 292 -26.28 6.96 -11.67
CA ARG A 292 -26.48 7.20 -10.23
C ARG A 292 -27.53 6.28 -9.62
N GLU A 293 -28.23 5.44 -10.38
CA GLU A 293 -29.30 4.61 -9.83
C GLU A 293 -28.76 3.57 -8.83
N ASP A 294 -27.74 2.81 -9.22
CA ASP A 294 -27.05 1.85 -8.33
C ASP A 294 -26.34 2.55 -7.16
N PHE A 295 -25.88 3.78 -7.38
CA PHE A 295 -25.28 4.60 -6.34
C PHE A 295 -26.32 5.02 -5.29
N GLU A 296 -27.49 5.50 -5.73
CA GLU A 296 -28.59 5.88 -4.84
C GLU A 296 -29.06 4.71 -3.98
N LEU A 297 -29.11 3.50 -4.55
CA LEU A 297 -29.41 2.29 -3.78
C LEU A 297 -28.35 2.05 -2.69
N SER A 298 -27.08 2.24 -3.02
CA SER A 298 -25.97 2.11 -2.07
C SER A 298 -26.04 3.16 -0.95
N VAL A 299 -26.43 4.40 -1.25
CA VAL A 299 -26.69 5.44 -0.25
C VAL A 299 -27.88 5.07 0.64
N ARG A 300 -29.02 4.66 0.05
CA ARG A 300 -30.22 4.25 0.80
C ARG A 300 -29.98 3.05 1.72
N SER A 301 -29.07 2.16 1.35
CA SER A 301 -28.65 1.02 2.18
C SER A 301 -27.73 1.41 3.35
N GLY A 302 -27.21 2.64 3.36
CA GLY A 302 -26.23 3.12 4.33
C GLY A 302 -24.79 2.76 4.02
N TYR A 303 -24.52 2.10 2.89
CA TYR A 303 -23.16 1.71 2.49
C TYR A 303 -22.29 2.94 2.19
N PHE A 304 -22.82 3.89 1.43
CA PHE A 304 -22.16 5.15 1.12
C PHE A 304 -22.83 6.33 1.82
N PRO A 305 -22.08 7.40 2.15
CA PRO A 305 -22.69 8.59 2.68
C PRO A 305 -23.45 9.31 1.57
N ASP A 306 -24.50 10.05 1.94
CA ASP A 306 -25.16 10.95 1.02
C ASP A 306 -24.18 12.08 0.61
N PRO A 307 -23.90 12.26 -0.70
CA PRO A 307 -22.96 13.27 -1.17
C PRO A 307 -23.38 14.71 -0.85
N GLU A 308 -24.68 15.03 -0.86
CA GLU A 308 -25.17 16.37 -0.57
C GLU A 308 -25.05 16.68 0.91
N GLU A 309 -25.39 15.73 1.79
CA GLU A 309 -25.14 15.84 3.23
C GLU A 309 -23.64 16.01 3.53
N LEU A 310 -22.80 15.24 2.82
CA LEU A 310 -21.35 15.29 2.98
C LEU A 310 -20.80 16.67 2.59
N ILE A 311 -21.22 17.22 1.46
CA ILE A 311 -20.85 18.59 1.03
C ILE A 311 -21.28 19.61 2.09
N ALA A 312 -22.51 19.52 2.61
CA ALA A 312 -23.02 20.43 3.63
C ALA A 312 -22.21 20.35 4.94
N SER A 313 -21.79 19.14 5.34
CA SER A 313 -20.98 18.93 6.54
C SER A 313 -19.60 19.56 6.42
N MET A 314 -19.00 19.54 5.23
CA MET A 314 -17.67 20.12 4.97
C MET A 314 -17.70 21.65 4.85
N ALA A 315 -18.83 22.22 4.44
CA ALA A 315 -19.02 23.67 4.34
C ALA A 315 -19.27 24.35 5.71
N THR A 316 -19.54 23.57 6.76
CA THR A 316 -19.77 24.09 8.11
C THR A 316 -18.44 24.23 8.84
N PRO A 317 -18.04 25.43 9.31
CA PRO A 317 -16.81 25.59 10.08
C PRO A 317 -16.90 24.75 11.35
N VAL A 318 -15.90 23.89 11.58
CA VAL A 318 -15.75 23.21 12.88
C VAL A 318 -15.49 24.28 13.93
N ILE A 319 -16.51 24.64 14.69
CA ILE A 319 -16.34 25.41 15.92
C ILE A 319 -15.61 24.45 16.88
N GLN A 320 -14.30 24.62 17.02
CA GLN A 320 -13.56 23.98 18.09
C GLN A 320 -14.09 24.55 19.40
N GLU A 321 -14.93 23.79 20.10
CA GLU A 321 -15.18 24.02 21.51
C GLU A 321 -13.86 23.79 22.24
N SER A 322 -13.22 24.90 22.61
CA SER A 322 -12.11 24.91 23.55
C SER A 322 -12.66 24.46 24.91
N GLU A 323 -12.52 23.20 25.26
CA GLU A 323 -12.74 22.75 26.64
C GLU A 323 -11.64 23.32 27.54
N ARG A 324 -12.10 23.97 28.61
CA ARG A 324 -11.31 24.49 29.73
C ARG A 324 -11.01 23.39 30.73
#